data_AF-A0AAD2BVY8-F1
#
_entry.id   AF-A0AAD2BVY8-F1
#
_cell.length_a   1.000
_cell.length_b   1.000
_cell.length_c   1.000
_cell.angle_alpha   90.00
_cell.angle_beta   90.00
_cell.angle_gamma   90.00
#
_symmetry.space_group_name_H-M   'P 1'
#
loop_
_entity.id
_entity.type
_entity.pdbx_description
1 polymer ?
#
loop_
_entity_poly.entity_id
_entity_poly.type
_entity_poly.pdbx_seq_one_letter_code
_entity_poly.pdbx_strand_id
1 'polypeptide(L)' 'MHATQTSAPARPWWREPWPWLLMAGPFVAIIGCGVTIWLAASHPDAVIHDNVVRRGLVVEKPAAAPAHAMPAEAR' A
#
# COMPACT_ATOMS: atom_id res chain seq x y z
N MET A 1 61.32 -3.17 13.44
CA MET A 1 60.88 -4.27 14.31
C MET A 1 59.36 -4.24 14.35
N HIS A 2 58.69 -5.08 13.58
CA HIS A 2 57.22 -5.17 13.62
C HIS A 2 56.85 -6.06 14.81
N ALA A 3 56.18 -5.48 15.81
CA ALA A 3 55.61 -6.24 16.91
C ALA A 3 54.44 -7.06 16.37
N THR A 4 54.51 -8.38 16.53
CA THR A 4 53.40 -9.30 16.29
C THR A 4 52.28 -8.99 17.27
N GLN A 5 51.22 -8.35 16.78
CA GLN A 5 49.98 -8.18 17.53
C GLN A 5 49.35 -9.55 17.76
N THR A 6 49.43 -10.05 18.98
CA THR A 6 48.65 -11.21 19.42
C THR A 6 47.19 -10.75 19.52
N SER A 7 46.38 -11.03 18.49
CA SER A 7 44.94 -10.77 18.52
C SER A 7 44.32 -11.66 19.59
N ALA A 8 43.84 -11.05 20.67
CA ALA A 8 43.03 -11.71 21.69
C ALA A 8 41.83 -12.43 21.04
N PRO A 9 41.35 -13.55 21.61
CA PRO A 9 40.22 -14.28 21.05
C PRO A 9 39.01 -13.34 20.93
N ALA A 10 38.62 -13.05 19.69
CA ALA A 10 37.49 -12.19 19.39
C ALA A 10 36.25 -12.80 20.04
N ARG A 11 35.65 -12.06 20.98
CA ARG A 11 34.39 -12.48 21.59
C ARG A 11 33.34 -12.63 20.49
N PRO A 12 32.44 -13.63 20.61
CA PRO A 12 31.45 -13.87 19.57
C PRO A 12 30.47 -12.69 19.46
N TRP A 13 30.51 -12.03 18.31
CA TRP A 13 29.80 -10.79 17.99
C TRP A 13 28.29 -10.83 18.21
N TRP A 14 27.67 -12.01 18.13
CA TRP A 14 26.23 -12.21 18.37
C TRP A 14 25.80 -12.04 19.82
N ARG A 15 26.76 -11.97 20.77
CA ARG A 15 26.49 -11.74 22.19
C ARG A 15 26.40 -10.26 22.55
N GLU A 16 26.94 -9.38 21.72
CA GLU A 16 26.81 -7.94 21.95
C GLU A 16 25.43 -7.44 21.46
N PRO A 17 24.77 -6.51 22.18
CA PRO A 17 23.45 -6.00 21.83
C PRO A 17 23.46 -5.07 20.60
N TRP A 18 24.62 -4.52 20.23
CA TRP A 18 24.77 -3.55 19.16
C TRP A 18 24.36 -4.07 17.77
N PRO A 19 24.81 -5.26 17.31
CA PRO A 19 24.32 -5.86 16.07
C PRO A 19 22.80 -6.06 16.02
N TRP A 20 22.19 -6.48 17.14
CA TRP A 20 20.75 -6.70 17.21
C TRP A 20 19.97 -5.39 17.08
N LEU A 21 20.43 -4.31 17.70
CA LEU A 21 19.81 -2.98 17.57
C LEU A 21 19.87 -2.47 16.11
N LEU A 22 20.99 -2.72 15.42
CA LEU A 22 21.17 -2.32 14.02
C LEU A 22 20.28 -3.14 13.08
N MET A 23 20.12 -4.45 13.34
CA MET A 23 19.24 -5.34 12.58
C MET A 23 17.75 -5.11 12.87
N ALA A 24 17.40 -4.53 14.02
CA ALA A 24 16.01 -4.29 14.41
C ALA A 24 15.27 -3.36 13.43
N GLY A 25 15.93 -2.32 12.90
CA GLY A 25 15.30 -1.39 11.96
C GLY A 25 14.76 -2.07 10.70
N PRO A 26 15.61 -2.75 9.91
CA PRO A 26 15.17 -3.50 8.73
C PRO A 26 14.17 -4.62 9.07
N PHE A 27 14.36 -5.32 10.19
CA PHE A 27 13.48 -6.41 10.61
C PHE A 27 12.06 -5.91 10.90
N VAL A 28 11.93 -4.79 11.63
CA VAL A 28 10.64 -4.15 11.90
C VAL A 28 9.99 -3.65 10.61
N ALA A 29 10.76 -3.11 9.66
CA ALA A 29 10.23 -2.65 8.37
C ALA A 29 9.62 -3.82 7.56
N ILE A 30 10.30 -4.97 7.50
CA ILE A 30 9.79 -6.17 6.81
C ILE A 30 8.51 -6.66 7.49
N ILE A 31 8.48 -6.72 8.83
CA ILE A 31 7.28 -7.11 9.58
C ILE A 31 6.13 -6.14 9.31
N GLY A 32 6.36 -4.83 9.40
CA GLY A 32 5.33 -3.82 9.15
C GLY A 32 4.77 -3.87 7.73
N CYS A 33 5.63 -4.11 6.74
CA CYS A 33 5.22 -4.32 5.35
C CYS A 33 4.37 -5.59 5.21
N GLY A 34 4.83 -6.71 5.78
CA GLY A 34 4.11 -7.98 5.76
C GLY A 34 2.74 -7.88 6.44
N VAL A 35 2.64 -7.21 7.59
CA VAL A 35 1.38 -6.99 8.29
C VAL A 35 0.43 -6.14 7.43
N THR A 36 0.91 -5.06 6.82
CA THR A 36 0.09 -4.19 5.95
C THR A 36 -0.48 -4.98 4.77
N ILE A 37 0.36 -5.77 4.08
CA ILE A 37 -0.08 -6.61 2.96
C ILE A 37 -1.07 -7.67 3.43
N TRP A 38 -0.79 -8.31 4.57
CA TRP A 38 -1.69 -9.31 5.15
C TRP A 38 -3.05 -8.71 5.52
N LEU A 39 -3.06 -7.50 6.10
CA LEU A 39 -4.29 -6.79 6.42
C LEU A 39 -5.09 -6.47 5.16
N ALA A 40 -4.42 -5.95 4.12
CA ALA A 40 -5.04 -5.62 2.84
C ALA A 40 -5.58 -6.86 2.11
N ALA A 41 -4.90 -8.00 2.20
CA ALA A 41 -5.35 -9.26 1.63
C ALA A 41 -6.52 -9.88 2.43
N SER A 42 -6.50 -9.73 3.75
CA SER A 42 -7.50 -10.33 4.64
C SER A 42 -8.79 -9.51 4.74
N HIS A 43 -8.69 -8.19 4.59
CA HIS A 43 -9.81 -7.27 4.52
C HIS A 43 -9.80 -6.62 3.14
N PRO A 44 -10.30 -7.33 2.10
CA PRO A 44 -10.61 -6.65 0.87
C PRO A 44 -11.65 -5.58 1.23
N ASP A 45 -11.22 -4.31 1.24
CA ASP A 45 -12.12 -3.17 1.31
C ASP A 45 -13.25 -3.48 0.35
N ALA A 46 -14.47 -3.60 0.90
CA ALA A 46 -15.64 -4.00 0.14
C ALA A 46 -15.62 -3.17 -1.13
N VAL A 47 -15.46 -3.83 -2.29
CA VAL A 47 -15.38 -3.17 -3.59
C VAL A 47 -16.56 -2.21 -3.59
N ILE A 48 -16.26 -0.92 -3.50
CA ILE A 48 -17.26 0.12 -3.67
C ILE A 48 -17.67 -0.06 -5.12
N HIS A 49 -18.72 -0.85 -5.31
CA HIS A 49 -19.46 -1.00 -6.54
C HIS A 49 -20.23 0.31 -6.81
N ASP A 50 -19.60 1.46 -6.59
CA ASP A 50 -20.11 2.71 -7.10
C ASP A 50 -19.63 2.80 -8.53
N ASN A 51 -20.25 2.01 -9.42
CA ASN A 51 -20.73 2.41 -10.75
C ASN A 51 -19.75 3.17 -11.67
N VAL A 52 -18.46 3.20 -11.36
CA VAL A 52 -17.41 3.90 -12.07
C VAL A 52 -16.57 2.80 -12.70
N VAL A 53 -17.21 2.10 -13.63
CA VAL A 53 -16.48 1.71 -14.82
C VAL A 53 -16.02 3.03 -15.42
N ARG A 54 -14.77 3.42 -15.13
CA ARG A 54 -14.05 4.40 -15.93
C ARG A 54 -13.93 3.81 -17.32
N ARG A 55 -15.00 3.94 -18.10
CA ARG A 55 -14.93 3.87 -19.54
C ARG A 55 -14.13 5.11 -19.93
N GLY A 56 -12.93 4.92 -20.44
CA GLY A 56 -12.02 5.99 -20.78
C GLY A 56 -12.51 7.00 -21.84
N LEU A 57 -13.80 7.10 -22.14
CA LEU A 57 -14.40 8.02 -23.10
C LEU A 57 -15.81 8.41 -22.64
N VAL A 58 -16.01 9.70 -22.38
CA VAL A 58 -17.29 10.43 -22.24
C VAL A 58 -18.14 10.13 -20.98
N VAL A 59 -18.18 11.11 -20.08
CA VAL A 59 -19.25 11.27 -19.09
C VAL A 59 -20.41 11.98 -19.80
N GLU A 60 -21.31 11.23 -20.43
CA GLU A 60 -22.57 11.81 -20.90
C GLU A 60 -23.50 11.98 -19.70
N LYS A 61 -23.66 13.24 -19.27
CA LYS A 61 -24.77 13.67 -18.43
C LYS A 61 -26.04 13.42 -19.26
N PRO A 62 -27.01 12.59 -18.81
CA PRO A 62 -28.28 12.48 -19.52
C PRO A 62 -28.85 13.90 -19.59
N ALA A 63 -29.06 14.39 -20.81
CA ALA A 63 -29.82 15.60 -21.03
C ALA A 63 -31.10 15.44 -20.22
N ALA A 64 -31.32 16.38 -19.29
CA ALA A 64 -32.61 16.52 -18.65
C ALA A 64 -33.64 16.52 -19.78
N ALA A 65 -34.47 15.48 -19.81
CA ALA A 65 -35.56 15.38 -20.76
C ALA A 65 -36.25 16.75 -20.77
N PRO A 66 -36.45 17.39 -21.93
CA PRO A 66 -37.23 18.61 -21.98
C PRO A 66 -38.62 18.23 -21.48
N ALA A 67 -38.91 18.51 -20.21
CA ALA A 67 -40.23 18.42 -19.61
C ALA A 67 -41.20 19.46 -20.21
N HIS A 68 -40.94 19.89 -21.44
CA HIS A 68 -41.74 20.84 -22.20
C HIS A 68 -41.70 20.53 -23.69
N ALA A 69 -41.87 19.26 -24.06
CA ALA A 69 -42.36 18.89 -25.39
C ALA A 69 -43.75 18.29 -25.23
N MET A 70 -44.73 19.15 -24.94
CA MET A 70 -46.14 18.80 -25.15
C MET A 70 -46.45 19.04 -26.63
N PRO A 71 -46.79 18.01 -27.42
CA PRO A 71 -47.33 18.21 -28.75
C PRO A 71 -48.78 18.67 -28.57
N ALA A 72 -48.99 19.99 -28.51
CA ALA A 72 -50.32 20.56 -28.68
C ALA A 72 -50.63 20.61 -30.19
N GLU A 73 -50.79 19.43 -30.79
CA GLU A 73 -51.46 19.25 -32.08
C GLU A 73 -52.46 18.10 -31.93
N ALA A 74 -53.64 18.44 -31.40
CA ALA A 74 -54.87 17.67 -31.54
C ALA A 74 -56.05 18.53 -31.04
N ARG A 75 -56.52 19.46 -31.89
CA ARG A 75 -57.93 19.72 -32.23
C ARG A 75 -58.16 21.14 -32.76
#